data_AF-A0A7X7JRW0-F1
#
_entry.id   AF-A0A7X7JRW0-F1
#
_cell.length_a   1.000
_cell.length_b   1.000
_cell.length_c   1.000
_cell.angle_alpha   90.00
_cell.angle_beta   90.00
_cell.angle_gamma   90.00
#
_symmetry.space_group_name_H-M   'P 1'
#
loop_
_entity.id
_entity.type
_entity.pdbx_description
1 polymer ?
#
loop_
_entity_poly.entity_id
_entity_poly.type
_entity_poly.pdbx_seq_one_letter_code
_entity_poly.pdbx_strand_id
1 'polypeptide(L)'
;MRSHRAQDWIVLVLAAIVVVLSAARFAPASPTSLEVYPSPSLTRQTWLSDYNPALKGTPGDTPVLVFEGAEPGGTMLVLGGTHPDEPAGCAAALVLAENVMPEQGRVIVIPYANASGFTHNLPQEGHPSHYTLDTPNGRRTIPYGARLSNPVHQWPDPTVYVESVRGQKLAGVEARNLNRAYPGLQNGTLTSKVAYAITSLIREEQVDVSVDLHESSPEYPVNNAIVAHDRALDLAAITAVELELSGVAMNIEPSPESLRGFSHREWGDNTDTYAVLFESPNPAQGRLRGKTDEQLIIDGQDPMYVKASSRGRLYVPYTEEGTPLAMRVGRHIASIAALATSHTMLAPDRGIVLSGLPTYDELVSNGVGAYLSPGER
;
A
#
# COMPACT_ATOMS: atom_id res chain seq x y z
N MET A 1 5.68 -62.14 0.26
CA MET A 1 6.10 -61.10 1.23
C MET A 1 7.19 -60.13 0.75
N ARG A 2 7.75 -60.22 -0.47
CA ARG A 2 8.79 -59.27 -0.97
C ARG A 2 8.30 -58.18 -1.95
N SER A 3 7.10 -58.30 -2.53
CA SER A 3 6.59 -57.34 -3.54
C SER A 3 5.96 -56.07 -2.96
N HIS A 4 5.39 -56.13 -1.75
CA HIS A 4 4.73 -54.96 -1.14
C HIS A 4 5.72 -53.87 -0.72
N ARG A 5 6.92 -54.23 -0.24
CA ARG A 5 7.92 -53.24 0.20
C ARG A 5 8.37 -52.29 -0.92
N ALA A 6 8.47 -52.78 -2.15
CA ALA A 6 8.85 -51.93 -3.29
C ALA A 6 7.73 -50.94 -3.64
N GLN A 7 6.47 -51.39 -3.58
CA GLN A 7 5.31 -50.53 -3.79
C GLN A 7 5.19 -49.47 -2.69
N ASP A 8 5.41 -49.85 -1.43
CA ASP A 8 5.40 -48.93 -0.28
C ASP A 8 6.46 -47.82 -0.46
N TRP A 9 7.69 -48.18 -0.87
CA TRP A 9 8.75 -47.20 -1.14
C TRP A 9 8.41 -46.27 -2.31
N ILE A 10 7.81 -46.79 -3.39
CA ILE A 10 7.38 -45.96 -4.52
C ILE A 10 6.33 -44.95 -4.08
N VAL A 11 5.33 -45.37 -3.30
CA VAL A 11 4.29 -44.46 -2.78
C VAL A 11 4.90 -43.40 -1.86
N LEU A 12 5.82 -43.77 -0.96
CA LEU A 12 6.49 -42.82 -0.08
C LEU A 12 7.35 -41.80 -0.85
N VAL A 13 8.05 -42.24 -1.90
CA VAL A 13 8.84 -41.34 -2.75
C VAL A 13 7.93 -40.39 -3.53
N LEU A 14 6.84 -40.88 -4.12
CA LEU A 14 5.87 -40.03 -4.81
C LEU A 14 5.21 -39.03 -3.86
N ALA A 15 4.83 -39.46 -2.66
CA ALA A 15 4.28 -38.58 -1.63
C ALA A 15 5.31 -37.52 -1.21
N ALA A 16 6.57 -37.89 -1.00
CA ALA A 16 7.64 -36.96 -0.69
C ALA A 16 7.89 -35.95 -1.82
N ILE A 17 7.87 -36.39 -3.08
CA ILE A 17 7.97 -35.50 -4.25
C ILE A 17 6.79 -34.52 -4.27
N VAL A 18 5.55 -34.98 -4.05
CA VAL A 18 4.38 -34.10 -3.99
C VAL A 18 4.50 -33.11 -2.83
N VAL A 19 4.97 -33.54 -1.66
CA VAL A 19 5.19 -32.66 -0.50
C VAL A 19 6.27 -31.62 -0.81
N VAL A 20 7.41 -32.01 -1.38
CA VAL A 20 8.51 -31.10 -1.71
C VAL A 20 8.10 -30.10 -2.80
N LEU A 21 7.44 -30.56 -3.86
CA LEU A 21 6.94 -29.68 -4.93
C LEU A 21 5.85 -28.73 -4.41
N SER A 22 4.96 -29.20 -3.55
CA SER A 22 3.94 -28.36 -2.93
C SER A 22 4.60 -27.35 -1.98
N ALA A 23 5.51 -27.78 -1.11
CA ALA A 23 6.22 -26.91 -0.19
C ALA A 23 7.04 -25.84 -0.92
N ALA A 24 7.69 -26.18 -2.04
CA ALA A 24 8.40 -25.19 -2.87
C ALA A 24 7.44 -24.19 -3.53
N ARG A 25 6.26 -24.66 -3.98
CA ARG A 25 5.24 -23.81 -4.63
C ARG A 25 4.47 -22.91 -3.65
N PHE A 26 4.31 -23.36 -2.41
CA PHE A 26 3.61 -22.64 -1.33
C PHE A 26 4.58 -22.04 -0.30
N ALA A 27 5.89 -22.08 -0.56
CA ALA A 27 6.86 -21.42 0.28
C ALA A 27 6.50 -19.92 0.31
N PRO A 28 6.34 -19.32 1.50
CA PRO A 28 6.04 -17.90 1.59
C PRO A 28 7.12 -17.11 0.87
N ALA A 29 6.71 -16.15 0.03
CA ALA A 29 7.66 -15.23 -0.58
C ALA A 29 8.46 -14.55 0.54
N SER A 30 9.77 -14.46 0.39
CA SER A 30 10.59 -13.76 1.39
C SER A 30 10.30 -12.26 1.30
N PRO A 31 10.23 -11.51 2.41
CA PRO A 31 10.22 -10.04 2.36
C PRO A 31 11.40 -9.46 1.57
N THR A 32 12.52 -10.20 1.50
CA THR A 32 13.70 -9.82 0.71
C THR A 32 13.52 -9.96 -0.81
N SER A 33 12.38 -10.50 -1.26
CA SER A 33 12.01 -10.55 -2.70
C SER A 33 11.19 -9.34 -3.15
N LEU A 34 10.95 -8.38 -2.25
CA LEU A 34 10.24 -7.14 -2.55
C LEU A 34 11.20 -6.17 -3.24
N GLU A 35 11.12 -6.15 -4.56
CA GLU A 35 12.01 -5.39 -5.41
C GLU A 35 11.59 -3.91 -5.49
N VAL A 36 12.54 -2.98 -5.34
CA VAL A 36 12.35 -1.56 -5.66
C VAL A 36 13.58 -1.06 -6.39
N TYR A 37 13.39 -0.26 -7.45
CA TYR A 37 14.49 0.33 -8.22
C TYR A 37 14.42 1.86 -8.17
N PRO A 38 14.95 2.48 -7.11
CA PRO A 38 14.81 3.92 -6.91
C PRO A 38 15.36 4.74 -8.08
N SER A 39 14.76 5.90 -8.31
CA SER A 39 15.22 6.83 -9.31
C SER A 39 16.67 7.28 -9.03
N PRO A 40 17.41 7.80 -10.04
CA PRO A 40 18.75 8.34 -9.83
C PRO A 40 18.83 9.50 -8.81
N SER A 41 17.71 10.09 -8.41
CA SER A 41 17.67 11.17 -7.42
C SER A 41 17.70 10.67 -5.97
N LEU A 42 17.72 9.35 -5.75
CA LEU A 42 17.81 8.76 -4.40
C LEU A 42 19.02 9.33 -3.64
N THR A 43 18.75 9.98 -2.51
CA THR A 43 19.79 10.55 -1.65
C THR A 43 20.35 9.51 -0.70
N ARG A 44 19.46 8.75 -0.05
CA ARG A 44 19.85 7.62 0.81
C ARG A 44 18.74 6.59 0.91
N GLN A 45 19.15 5.35 1.18
CA GLN A 45 18.27 4.28 1.61
C GLN A 45 18.59 3.94 3.08
N THR A 46 17.55 3.92 3.91
CA THR A 46 17.56 3.49 5.32
C THR A 46 16.54 2.34 5.48
N TRP A 47 16.30 1.90 6.71
CA TRP A 47 15.40 0.79 7.01
C TRP A 47 14.46 1.17 8.15
N LEU A 48 13.26 0.58 8.22
CA LEU A 48 12.39 0.80 9.38
C LEU A 48 13.06 0.41 10.70
N SER A 49 13.98 -0.54 10.69
CA SER A 49 14.76 -0.89 11.88
C SER A 49 15.69 0.19 12.39
N ASP A 50 15.99 1.23 11.60
CA ASP A 50 16.71 2.42 12.09
C ASP A 50 15.85 3.27 13.04
N TYR A 51 14.52 3.21 12.90
CA TYR A 51 13.53 3.89 13.78
C TYR A 51 12.93 2.94 14.85
N ASN A 52 13.12 1.63 14.70
CA ASN A 52 12.89 0.63 15.75
C ASN A 52 13.82 -0.57 15.61
N PRO A 53 14.94 -0.64 16.36
CA PRO A 53 15.92 -1.72 16.24
C PRO A 53 15.36 -3.13 16.43
N ALA A 54 14.20 -3.27 17.08
CA ALA A 54 13.52 -4.55 17.26
C ALA A 54 12.96 -5.16 15.96
N LEU A 55 12.95 -4.41 14.85
CA LEU A 55 12.57 -4.90 13.53
C LEU A 55 13.73 -5.51 12.76
N LYS A 56 14.99 -5.25 13.16
CA LYS A 56 16.16 -5.66 12.39
C LYS A 56 16.19 -7.18 12.17
N GLY A 57 16.21 -7.59 10.89
CA GLY A 57 16.21 -9.01 10.51
C GLY A 57 14.88 -9.74 10.73
N THR A 58 13.81 -9.01 11.04
CA THR A 58 12.45 -9.56 11.12
C THR A 58 11.71 -9.36 9.79
N PRO A 59 10.61 -10.10 9.54
CA PRO A 59 9.78 -9.91 8.35
C PRO A 59 9.01 -8.59 8.27
N GLY A 60 9.13 -7.71 9.28
CA GLY A 60 8.52 -6.38 9.29
C GLY A 60 9.51 -5.26 8.94
N ASP A 61 10.79 -5.59 8.71
CA ASP A 61 11.78 -4.61 8.27
C ASP A 61 11.64 -4.38 6.76
N THR A 62 11.59 -3.12 6.35
CA THR A 62 11.41 -2.74 4.94
C THR A 62 12.27 -1.52 4.63
N PRO A 63 12.76 -1.38 3.39
CA PRO A 63 13.51 -0.19 2.98
C PRO A 63 12.69 1.09 3.12
N VAL A 64 13.39 2.16 3.50
CA VAL A 64 12.88 3.53 3.54
C VAL A 64 13.74 4.34 2.57
N LEU A 65 13.11 4.89 1.54
CA LEU A 65 13.80 5.60 0.46
C LEU A 65 13.67 7.09 0.69
N VAL A 66 14.78 7.82 0.73
CA VAL A 66 14.80 9.25 0.99
C VAL A 66 15.39 9.99 -0.21
N PHE A 67 14.63 10.95 -0.72
CA PHE A 67 14.94 11.80 -1.86
C PHE A 67 14.94 13.26 -1.40
N GLU A 68 16.06 13.95 -1.55
CA GLU A 68 16.25 15.34 -1.12
C GLU A 68 16.50 16.23 -2.34
N GLY A 69 15.74 17.32 -2.44
CA GLY A 69 15.92 18.32 -3.48
C GLY A 69 17.12 19.22 -3.21
N ALA A 70 17.49 20.01 -4.23
CA ALA A 70 18.61 20.94 -4.11
C ALA A 70 18.30 22.09 -3.15
N GLU A 71 17.04 22.54 -3.12
CA GLU A 71 16.57 23.61 -2.25
C GLU A 71 15.94 23.04 -0.95
N PRO A 72 16.22 23.62 0.22
CA PRO A 72 15.59 23.20 1.47
C PRO A 72 14.07 23.48 1.44
N GLY A 73 13.31 22.64 2.13
CA GLY A 73 11.85 22.74 2.14
C GLY A 73 11.19 21.81 3.16
N GLY A 74 9.93 21.47 2.91
CA GLY A 74 9.17 20.53 3.72
C GLY A 74 9.55 19.08 3.45
N THR A 75 9.12 18.16 4.30
CA THR A 75 9.26 16.71 4.14
C THR A 75 7.88 16.06 3.97
N MET A 76 7.72 15.30 2.88
CA MET A 76 6.55 14.46 2.64
C MET A 76 6.89 12.98 2.84
N LEU A 77 6.08 12.24 3.59
CA LEU A 77 6.10 10.78 3.64
C LEU A 77 4.97 10.21 2.77
N VAL A 78 5.29 9.23 1.92
CA VAL A 78 4.31 8.45 1.17
C VAL A 78 4.47 6.97 1.48
N LEU A 79 3.41 6.37 2.00
CA LEU A 79 3.32 4.97 2.38
C LEU A 79 2.46 4.20 1.38
N GLY A 80 3.00 3.12 0.82
CA GLY A 80 2.26 2.13 0.04
C GLY A 80 2.34 0.75 0.69
N GLY A 81 1.43 -0.15 0.31
CA GLY A 81 1.47 -1.54 0.77
C GLY A 81 1.17 -1.71 2.26
N THR A 82 0.39 -0.80 2.85
CA THR A 82 -0.21 -0.98 4.19
C THR A 82 -1.07 -2.24 4.21
N HIS A 83 -1.88 -2.42 3.16
CA HIS A 83 -2.55 -3.67 2.84
C HIS A 83 -2.01 -4.24 1.52
N PRO A 84 -1.27 -5.35 1.56
CA PRO A 84 -0.69 -5.99 0.38
C PRO A 84 -1.67 -6.51 -0.70
N ASP A 85 -2.98 -6.52 -0.43
CA ASP A 85 -4.05 -6.81 -1.40
C ASP A 85 -4.67 -5.55 -2.02
N GLU A 86 -4.06 -4.38 -1.80
CA GLU A 86 -4.40 -3.09 -2.40
C GLU A 86 -3.27 -2.68 -3.39
N PRO A 87 -3.27 -3.27 -4.61
CA PRO A 87 -2.17 -3.14 -5.57
C PRO A 87 -1.93 -1.72 -6.06
N ALA A 88 -2.94 -0.84 -6.15
CA ALA A 88 -2.73 0.51 -6.68
C ALA A 88 -1.93 1.38 -5.72
N GLY A 89 -2.16 1.29 -4.40
CA GLY A 89 -1.36 2.02 -3.42
C GLY A 89 0.10 1.59 -3.42
N CYS A 90 0.34 0.27 -3.49
CA CYS A 90 1.69 -0.28 -3.64
C CYS A 90 2.36 0.16 -4.96
N ALA A 91 1.66 0.01 -6.08
CA ALA A 91 2.19 0.36 -7.40
C ALA A 91 2.45 1.87 -7.55
N ALA A 92 1.61 2.73 -6.97
CA ALA A 92 1.84 4.17 -6.95
C ALA A 92 3.06 4.55 -6.12
N ALA A 93 3.28 3.92 -4.96
CA ALA A 93 4.50 4.15 -4.20
C ALA A 93 5.77 3.67 -4.93
N LEU A 94 5.68 2.58 -5.72
CA LEU A 94 6.76 2.17 -6.62
C LEU A 94 6.98 3.19 -7.72
N VAL A 95 5.96 3.60 -8.46
CA VAL A 95 6.06 4.63 -9.51
C VAL A 95 6.68 5.91 -8.95
N LEU A 96 6.25 6.35 -7.76
CA LEU A 96 6.85 7.49 -7.07
C LEU A 96 8.35 7.27 -6.82
N ALA A 97 8.73 6.15 -6.20
CA ALA A 97 10.12 5.85 -5.87
C ALA A 97 11.03 5.73 -7.11
N GLU A 98 10.54 5.19 -8.22
CA GLU A 98 11.35 4.96 -9.43
C GLU A 98 11.46 6.22 -10.32
N ASN A 99 10.64 7.26 -10.11
CA ASN A 99 10.57 8.42 -11.00
C ASN A 99 10.74 9.79 -10.32
N VAL A 100 10.47 9.92 -9.01
CA VAL A 100 10.46 11.23 -8.35
C VAL A 100 11.82 11.94 -8.43
N MET A 101 11.77 13.24 -8.69
CA MET A 101 12.91 14.14 -8.62
C MET A 101 12.48 15.38 -7.81
N PRO A 102 12.73 15.41 -6.49
CA PRO A 102 12.45 16.61 -5.71
C PRO A 102 13.38 17.74 -6.12
N GLU A 103 12.83 18.94 -6.33
CA GLU A 103 13.60 20.17 -6.60
C GLU A 103 13.77 20.97 -5.31
N GLN A 104 12.69 21.06 -4.52
CA GLN A 104 12.67 21.68 -3.20
C GLN A 104 12.07 20.72 -2.18
N GLY A 105 12.67 20.65 -1.00
CA GLY A 105 12.21 19.82 0.11
C GLY A 105 12.64 18.36 -0.03
N ARG A 106 11.90 17.47 0.62
CA ARG A 106 12.26 16.07 0.77
C ARG A 106 11.05 15.15 0.64
N VAL A 107 11.24 14.01 0.00
CA VAL A 107 10.24 12.94 -0.08
C VAL A 107 10.81 11.66 0.50
N ILE A 108 10.05 11.03 1.40
CA ILE A 108 10.33 9.73 1.98
C ILE A 108 9.28 8.75 1.44
N VAL A 109 9.72 7.63 0.88
CA VAL A 109 8.82 6.63 0.28
C VAL A 109 9.05 5.27 0.90
N ILE A 110 7.97 4.61 1.29
CA ILE A 110 7.96 3.22 1.78
C ILE A 110 6.93 2.44 0.95
N PRO A 111 7.35 1.73 -0.13
CA PRO A 111 6.41 1.04 -1.02
C PRO A 111 5.74 -0.20 -0.40
N TYR A 112 6.37 -0.78 0.61
CA TYR A 112 5.97 -2.04 1.23
C TYR A 112 5.89 -1.92 2.75
N ALA A 113 4.96 -1.10 3.24
CA ALA A 113 4.77 -0.83 4.67
C ALA A 113 4.60 -2.11 5.50
N ASN A 114 3.76 -3.03 4.99
CA ASN A 114 3.53 -4.33 5.59
C ASN A 114 4.24 -5.44 4.80
N ALA A 115 5.56 -5.42 4.80
CA ALA A 115 6.39 -6.42 4.13
C ALA A 115 6.02 -7.87 4.50
N SER A 116 5.62 -8.11 5.76
CA SER A 116 5.13 -9.40 6.24
C SER A 116 3.87 -9.87 5.50
N GLY A 117 2.92 -8.97 5.22
CA GLY A 117 1.68 -9.34 4.53
C GLY A 117 1.87 -9.70 3.05
N PHE A 118 2.98 -9.30 2.40
CA PHE A 118 3.31 -9.72 1.03
C PHE A 118 3.81 -11.18 0.94
N THR A 119 4.09 -11.82 2.09
CA THR A 119 4.63 -13.19 2.14
C THR A 119 3.57 -14.29 2.10
N HIS A 120 2.29 -13.91 2.09
CA HIS A 120 1.15 -14.83 2.02
C HIS A 120 -0.02 -14.18 1.29
N ASN A 121 -1.04 -14.97 0.94
CA ASN A 121 -2.25 -14.48 0.29
C ASN A 121 -3.51 -15.14 0.87
N LEU A 122 -4.67 -14.85 0.29
CA LEU A 122 -5.97 -15.43 0.66
C LEU A 122 -6.46 -16.38 -0.46
N PRO A 123 -5.96 -17.63 -0.53
CA PRO A 123 -6.30 -18.52 -1.65
C PRO A 123 -7.80 -18.89 -1.66
N GLN A 124 -8.47 -18.86 -0.52
CA GLN A 124 -9.92 -19.08 -0.43
C GLN A 124 -10.76 -17.92 -0.99
N GLU A 125 -10.15 -16.75 -1.20
CA GLU A 125 -10.75 -15.59 -1.87
C GLU A 125 -10.39 -15.52 -3.37
N GLY A 126 -9.68 -16.55 -3.86
CA GLY A 126 -9.18 -16.64 -5.23
C GLY A 126 -8.03 -15.67 -5.53
N HIS A 127 -7.41 -15.06 -4.52
CA HIS A 127 -6.34 -14.08 -4.74
C HIS A 127 -5.16 -14.74 -5.48
N PRO A 128 -4.64 -14.12 -6.56
CA PRO A 128 -3.37 -14.57 -7.14
C PRO A 128 -2.23 -14.36 -6.15
N SER A 129 -1.06 -14.94 -6.41
CA SER A 129 0.14 -14.68 -5.58
C SER A 129 0.95 -13.48 -6.07
N HIS A 130 0.74 -13.06 -7.31
CA HIS A 130 1.40 -11.93 -7.96
C HIS A 130 0.57 -11.44 -9.15
N TYR A 131 0.93 -10.27 -9.66
CA TYR A 131 0.52 -9.77 -10.96
C TYR A 131 1.74 -9.21 -11.70
N THR A 132 1.66 -9.13 -13.01
CA THR A 132 2.77 -8.88 -13.91
C THR A 132 2.43 -7.71 -14.82
N LEU A 133 3.29 -6.71 -14.82
CA LEU A 133 3.18 -5.56 -15.69
C LEU A 133 4.25 -5.63 -16.77
N ASP A 134 3.88 -5.34 -18.00
CA ASP A 134 4.84 -5.18 -19.08
C ASP A 134 5.52 -3.81 -18.95
N THR A 135 6.86 -3.79 -19.03
CA THR A 135 7.67 -2.57 -18.97
C THR A 135 8.44 -2.40 -20.29
N PRO A 136 9.00 -1.21 -20.60
CA PRO A 136 9.74 -1.01 -21.85
C PRO A 136 10.91 -1.97 -22.04
N ASN A 137 11.49 -2.48 -20.95
CA ASN A 137 12.71 -3.30 -20.95
C ASN A 137 12.49 -4.72 -20.39
N GLY A 138 11.25 -5.18 -20.21
CA GLY A 138 10.95 -6.51 -19.71
C GLY A 138 9.60 -6.62 -19.03
N ARG A 139 9.51 -7.49 -18.03
CA ARG A 139 8.31 -7.65 -17.21
C ARG A 139 8.65 -7.37 -15.75
N ARG A 140 7.69 -6.82 -15.03
CA ARG A 140 7.77 -6.53 -13.61
C ARG A 140 6.72 -7.35 -12.89
N THR A 141 7.16 -8.30 -12.07
CA THR A 141 6.27 -9.14 -11.25
C THR A 141 6.16 -8.53 -9.86
N ILE A 142 4.95 -8.16 -9.45
CA ILE A 142 4.68 -7.57 -8.14
C ILE A 142 3.86 -8.57 -7.31
N PRO A 143 4.31 -8.92 -6.09
CA PRO A 143 3.56 -9.81 -5.22
C PRO A 143 2.16 -9.24 -4.88
N TYR A 144 1.16 -10.11 -4.86
CA TYR A 144 -0.19 -9.80 -4.41
C TYR A 144 -0.42 -10.50 -3.09
N GLY A 145 -0.36 -9.74 -2.00
CA GLY A 145 -0.34 -10.30 -0.66
C GLY A 145 -1.73 -10.46 -0.05
N ALA A 146 -1.78 -10.44 1.28
CA ALA A 146 -3.01 -10.35 2.03
C ALA A 146 -3.02 -9.10 2.90
N ARG A 147 -4.23 -8.58 3.18
CA ARG A 147 -4.49 -7.43 4.04
C ARG A 147 -3.70 -7.39 5.36
N LEU A 148 -3.50 -8.55 5.98
CA LEU A 148 -2.92 -8.67 7.32
C LEU A 148 -1.48 -9.17 7.25
N SER A 149 -0.65 -8.79 8.22
CA SER A 149 0.65 -9.43 8.44
C SER A 149 0.51 -10.95 8.49
N ASN A 150 1.51 -11.68 7.98
CA ASN A 150 1.46 -13.13 7.90
C ASN A 150 1.32 -13.76 9.31
N PRO A 151 0.32 -14.62 9.55
CA PRO A 151 0.13 -15.27 10.85
C PRO A 151 1.32 -16.15 11.25
N VAL A 152 2.13 -16.65 10.32
CA VAL A 152 3.37 -17.37 10.63
C VAL A 152 4.40 -16.46 11.32
N HIS A 153 4.42 -15.17 10.98
CA HIS A 153 5.34 -14.19 11.56
C HIS A 153 4.82 -13.56 12.84
N GLN A 154 3.50 -13.60 13.06
CA GLN A 154 2.84 -13.06 14.25
C GLN A 154 1.72 -14.00 14.70
N TRP A 155 2.03 -14.89 15.65
CA TRP A 155 1.10 -15.83 16.26
C TRP A 155 1.29 -15.86 17.79
N PRO A 156 0.23 -16.10 18.58
CA PRO A 156 -1.18 -16.23 18.20
C PRO A 156 -1.90 -14.88 18.08
N ASP A 157 -2.99 -14.87 17.30
CA ASP A 157 -3.97 -13.79 17.39
C ASP A 157 -4.73 -13.91 18.73
N PRO A 158 -4.93 -12.80 19.47
CA PRO A 158 -5.74 -12.84 20.68
C PRO A 158 -7.20 -13.14 20.34
N THR A 159 -8.01 -13.60 21.29
CA THR A 159 -9.46 -13.80 21.04
C THR A 159 -10.15 -12.48 20.69
N VAL A 160 -9.77 -11.40 21.37
CA VAL A 160 -10.23 -10.03 21.12
C VAL A 160 -8.99 -9.16 21.08
N TYR A 161 -8.84 -8.39 20.00
CA TYR A 161 -7.81 -7.37 19.93
C TYR A 161 -8.33 -6.12 20.65
N VAL A 162 -7.49 -5.54 21.50
CA VAL A 162 -7.77 -4.29 22.20
C VAL A 162 -6.74 -3.28 21.73
N GLU A 163 -7.17 -2.29 20.95
CA GLU A 163 -6.24 -1.26 20.47
C GLU A 163 -5.68 -0.43 21.62
N SER A 164 -4.45 0.07 21.46
CA SER A 164 -3.64 0.58 22.57
C SER A 164 -4.01 1.97 23.05
N VAL A 165 -4.85 2.72 22.34
CA VAL A 165 -5.09 4.14 22.58
C VAL A 165 -6.36 4.40 23.40
N ARG A 166 -7.52 3.86 23.00
CA ARG A 166 -8.79 3.98 23.74
C ARG A 166 -9.35 2.64 24.22
N GLY A 167 -8.66 1.54 23.98
CA GLY A 167 -9.11 0.21 24.36
C GLY A 167 -10.31 -0.30 23.55
N GLN A 168 -10.52 0.17 22.32
CA GLN A 168 -11.55 -0.36 21.43
C GLN A 168 -11.32 -1.86 21.19
N LYS A 169 -12.40 -2.63 21.33
CA LYS A 169 -12.38 -4.08 21.11
C LYS A 169 -12.69 -4.39 19.65
N LEU A 170 -11.78 -5.09 19.00
CA LEU A 170 -11.86 -5.54 17.61
C LEU A 170 -11.71 -7.06 17.52
N ALA A 171 -11.97 -7.61 16.34
CA ALA A 171 -11.69 -9.02 16.07
C ALA A 171 -10.20 -9.31 16.29
N GLY A 172 -9.88 -10.48 16.84
CA GLY A 172 -8.50 -10.87 17.16
C GLY A 172 -7.49 -10.69 16.03
N VAL A 173 -7.91 -11.01 14.81
CA VAL A 173 -7.11 -10.89 13.58
C VAL A 173 -6.68 -9.46 13.26
N GLU A 174 -7.39 -8.44 13.76
CA GLU A 174 -7.02 -7.03 13.57
C GLU A 174 -5.71 -6.68 14.30
N ALA A 175 -5.23 -7.50 15.24
CA ALA A 175 -3.90 -7.35 15.82
C ALA A 175 -2.77 -7.46 14.77
N ARG A 176 -3.05 -8.03 13.59
CA ARG A 176 -2.16 -8.12 12.42
C ARG A 176 -2.47 -7.09 11.33
N ASN A 177 -3.44 -6.21 11.55
CA ASN A 177 -3.78 -5.15 10.61
C ASN A 177 -2.92 -3.91 10.92
N LEU A 178 -2.05 -3.51 9.99
CA LEU A 178 -1.19 -2.34 10.17
C LEU A 178 -2.02 -1.06 10.35
N ASN A 179 -3.12 -0.91 9.59
CA ASN A 179 -4.03 0.22 9.72
C ASN A 179 -5.01 0.10 10.91
N ARG A 180 -4.69 -0.75 11.90
CA ARG A 180 -5.30 -0.76 13.25
C ARG A 180 -4.25 -0.71 14.36
N ALA A 181 -2.97 -0.67 14.00
CA ALA A 181 -1.87 -0.85 14.93
C ALA A 181 -1.19 0.47 15.33
N TYR A 182 -1.55 1.61 14.70
CA TYR A 182 -0.97 2.91 15.04
C TYR A 182 -1.45 3.42 16.40
N PRO A 183 -0.65 4.25 17.12
CA PRO A 183 0.72 4.68 16.81
C PRO A 183 1.78 3.58 17.06
N GLY A 184 1.37 2.38 17.46
CA GLY A 184 2.25 1.25 17.69
C GLY A 184 2.96 1.26 19.05
N LEU A 185 3.62 0.15 19.35
CA LEU A 185 4.41 -0.05 20.56
C LEU A 185 5.80 -0.56 20.19
N GLN A 186 6.84 0.10 20.73
CA GLN A 186 8.24 -0.25 20.47
C GLN A 186 8.55 -1.73 20.69
N ASN A 187 7.96 -2.33 21.73
CA ASN A 187 8.12 -3.74 22.11
C ASN A 187 6.83 -4.54 21.96
N GLY A 188 5.94 -4.14 21.03
CA GLY A 188 4.67 -4.81 20.76
C GLY A 188 4.78 -6.07 19.89
N THR A 189 3.64 -6.48 19.32
CA THR A 189 3.59 -7.48 18.25
C THR A 189 4.35 -6.97 17.01
N LEU A 190 4.67 -7.86 16.06
CA LEU A 190 5.38 -7.48 14.84
C LEU A 190 4.73 -6.26 14.14
N THR A 191 3.42 -6.33 13.92
CA THR A 191 2.65 -5.27 13.27
C THR A 191 2.66 -3.97 14.09
N SER A 192 2.57 -4.08 15.42
CA SER A 192 2.64 -2.92 16.33
C SER A 192 4.04 -2.28 16.34
N LYS A 193 5.11 -3.07 16.17
CA LYS A 193 6.49 -2.57 16.03
C LYS A 193 6.69 -1.83 14.72
N VAL A 194 6.10 -2.30 13.63
CA VAL A 194 6.09 -1.61 12.33
C VAL A 194 5.37 -0.27 12.44
N ALA A 195 4.16 -0.26 13.02
CA ALA A 195 3.40 0.97 13.25
C ALA A 195 4.17 1.98 14.13
N TYR A 196 4.87 1.49 15.16
CA TYR A 196 5.75 2.30 16.00
C TYR A 196 6.90 2.89 15.19
N ALA A 197 7.60 2.08 14.40
CA ALA A 197 8.73 2.53 13.59
C ALA A 197 8.32 3.64 12.60
N ILE A 198 7.18 3.48 11.91
CA ILE A 198 6.64 4.50 11.01
C ILE A 198 6.27 5.77 11.78
N THR A 199 5.64 5.65 12.96
CA THR A 199 5.30 6.81 13.79
C THR A 199 6.55 7.52 14.31
N SER A 200 7.60 6.78 14.68
CA SER A 200 8.90 7.34 15.07
C SER A 200 9.58 8.04 13.91
N LEU A 201 9.59 7.43 12.72
CA LEU A 201 10.10 8.04 11.48
C LEU A 201 9.45 9.39 11.22
N ILE A 202 8.12 9.49 11.31
CA ILE A 202 7.39 10.76 11.11
C ILE A 202 7.90 11.86 12.06
N ARG A 203 8.17 11.51 13.33
CA ARG A 203 8.69 12.47 14.32
C ARG A 203 10.15 12.83 14.09
N GLU A 204 10.99 11.82 13.90
CA GLU A 204 12.45 11.96 13.81
C GLU A 204 12.88 12.64 12.51
N GLU A 205 12.19 12.36 11.40
CA GLU A 205 12.41 13.01 10.11
C GLU A 205 11.58 14.30 9.94
N GLN A 206 10.88 14.73 11.00
CA GLN A 206 10.11 15.98 11.04
C GLN A 206 9.19 16.14 9.81
N VAL A 207 8.42 15.09 9.52
CA VAL A 207 7.56 15.00 8.33
C VAL A 207 6.42 16.01 8.45
N ASP A 208 6.34 16.97 7.52
CA ASP A 208 5.27 17.97 7.47
C ASP A 208 3.97 17.35 6.95
N VAL A 209 4.04 16.49 5.93
CA VAL A 209 2.85 15.87 5.32
C VAL A 209 3.03 14.37 5.19
N SER A 210 2.06 13.58 5.65
CA SER A 210 2.11 12.12 5.58
C SER A 210 0.90 11.57 4.84
N VAL A 211 1.17 10.66 3.89
CA VAL A 211 0.20 10.08 2.98
C VAL A 211 0.22 8.56 3.13
N ASP A 212 -0.92 7.97 3.42
CA ASP A 212 -1.13 6.52 3.35
C ASP A 212 -1.99 6.17 2.13
N LEU A 213 -1.46 5.38 1.21
CA LEU A 213 -2.16 5.00 -0.03
C LEU A 213 -2.94 3.71 0.19
N HIS A 214 -4.27 3.81 0.13
CA HIS A 214 -5.20 2.70 0.30
C HIS A 214 -6.10 2.54 -0.91
N GLU A 215 -6.78 1.41 -0.91
CA GLU A 215 -7.92 1.19 -1.76
C GLU A 215 -9.11 0.65 -0.99
N SER A 216 -10.30 0.93 -1.52
CA SER A 216 -11.54 0.42 -0.97
C SER A 216 -12.36 -0.29 -2.04
N SER A 217 -13.24 -1.18 -1.61
CA SER A 217 -14.07 -1.90 -2.57
C SER A 217 -15.10 -0.96 -3.22
N PRO A 218 -15.53 -1.19 -4.47
CA PRO A 218 -16.55 -0.37 -5.12
C PRO A 218 -17.89 -0.29 -4.37
N GLU A 219 -18.15 -1.21 -3.42
CA GLU A 219 -19.34 -1.21 -2.57
C GLU A 219 -19.20 -0.37 -1.29
N TYR A 220 -18.05 0.28 -1.06
CA TYR A 220 -17.80 1.09 0.13
C TYR A 220 -17.92 2.60 -0.17
N PRO A 221 -18.45 3.44 0.73
CA PRO A 221 -18.65 4.86 0.44
C PRO A 221 -17.35 5.66 0.30
N VAL A 222 -16.27 5.24 0.96
CA VAL A 222 -15.00 5.97 1.00
C VAL A 222 -14.14 5.58 -0.21
N ASN A 223 -14.64 5.86 -1.41
CA ASN A 223 -13.94 5.70 -2.67
C ASN A 223 -13.62 7.06 -3.27
N ASN A 224 -12.48 7.16 -3.97
CA ASN A 224 -11.99 8.42 -4.55
C ASN A 224 -11.99 9.51 -3.47
N ALA A 225 -11.33 9.26 -2.35
CA ALA A 225 -11.47 10.09 -1.16
C ALA A 225 -10.12 10.44 -0.52
N ILE A 226 -10.01 11.69 -0.05
CA ILE A 226 -8.97 12.17 0.84
C ILE A 226 -9.52 12.08 2.25
N VAL A 227 -9.11 11.07 3.01
CA VAL A 227 -9.43 10.95 4.43
C VAL A 227 -8.41 11.75 5.22
N ALA A 228 -8.83 12.87 5.81
CA ALA A 228 -7.91 13.83 6.41
C ALA A 228 -8.09 13.93 7.94
N HIS A 229 -6.98 14.00 8.66
CA HIS A 229 -6.98 14.46 10.06
C HIS A 229 -7.55 15.87 10.17
N ASP A 230 -8.10 16.23 11.32
CA ASP A 230 -8.69 17.56 11.55
C ASP A 230 -7.70 18.70 11.21
N ARG A 231 -6.42 18.50 11.51
CA ARG A 231 -5.33 19.45 11.19
C ARG A 231 -5.09 19.59 9.68
N ALA A 232 -5.37 18.54 8.91
CA ALA A 232 -5.11 18.47 7.48
C ALA A 232 -6.34 18.78 6.60
N LEU A 233 -7.49 19.11 7.18
CA LEU A 233 -8.73 19.35 6.43
C LEU A 233 -8.60 20.51 5.43
N ASP A 234 -8.00 21.64 5.83
CA ASP A 234 -7.82 22.79 4.93
C ASP A 234 -6.87 22.45 3.77
N LEU A 235 -5.78 21.74 4.07
CA LEU A 235 -4.85 21.25 3.05
C LEU A 235 -5.53 20.26 2.09
N ALA A 236 -6.34 19.34 2.61
CA ALA A 236 -7.11 18.39 1.81
C ALA A 236 -8.14 19.09 0.92
N ALA A 237 -8.77 20.15 1.40
CA ALA A 237 -9.74 20.92 0.63
C ALA A 237 -9.11 21.61 -0.59
N ILE A 238 -7.96 22.25 -0.40
CA ILE A 238 -7.22 22.88 -1.51
C ILE A 238 -6.72 21.79 -2.48
N THR A 239 -6.22 20.67 -1.95
CA THR A 239 -5.77 19.54 -2.78
C THR A 239 -6.89 18.98 -3.64
N ALA A 240 -8.10 18.83 -3.10
CA ALA A 240 -9.26 18.35 -3.86
C ALA A 240 -9.66 19.32 -4.99
N VAL A 241 -9.58 20.63 -4.76
CA VAL A 241 -9.81 21.64 -5.80
C VAL A 241 -8.77 21.53 -6.92
N GLU A 242 -7.49 21.39 -6.56
CA GLU A 242 -6.40 21.28 -7.54
C GLU A 242 -6.51 20.00 -8.38
N LEU A 243 -6.96 18.91 -7.75
CA LEU A 243 -7.26 17.65 -8.42
C LEU A 243 -8.46 17.76 -9.36
N GLU A 244 -9.54 18.42 -8.94
CA GLU A 244 -10.71 18.68 -9.78
C GLU A 244 -10.34 19.50 -11.02
N LEU A 245 -9.48 20.53 -10.87
CA LEU A 245 -8.96 21.34 -11.98
C LEU A 245 -8.12 20.53 -12.99
N SER A 246 -7.49 19.44 -12.53
CA SER A 246 -6.76 18.50 -13.38
C SER A 246 -7.61 17.31 -13.85
N GLY A 247 -8.93 17.31 -13.59
CA GLY A 247 -9.86 16.28 -14.03
C GLY A 247 -9.89 15.02 -13.16
N VAL A 248 -9.27 15.05 -11.98
CA VAL A 248 -9.19 13.90 -11.06
C VAL A 248 -10.07 14.17 -9.83
N ALA A 249 -11.36 13.90 -9.91
CA ALA A 249 -12.27 14.15 -8.78
C ALA A 249 -11.94 13.28 -7.55
N MET A 250 -11.87 13.93 -6.38
CA MET A 250 -11.67 13.30 -5.07
C MET A 250 -12.59 13.95 -4.03
N ASN A 251 -13.35 13.14 -3.29
CA ASN A 251 -14.12 13.56 -2.13
C ASN A 251 -13.19 13.85 -0.94
N ILE A 252 -13.68 14.64 0.02
CA ILE A 252 -12.98 14.88 1.29
C ILE A 252 -13.78 14.21 2.38
N GLU A 253 -13.12 13.39 3.18
CA GLU A 253 -13.72 12.68 4.30
C GLU A 253 -12.96 13.03 5.58
N PRO A 254 -13.65 13.53 6.62
CA PRO A 254 -12.98 13.75 7.90
C PRO A 254 -12.63 12.41 8.53
N SER A 255 -11.39 12.28 9.00
CA SER A 255 -10.98 11.23 9.92
C SER A 255 -11.85 11.31 11.17
N PRO A 256 -12.62 10.31 11.59
CA PRO A 256 -13.42 10.41 12.81
C PRO A 256 -12.55 10.25 14.07
N GLU A 257 -12.76 11.07 15.11
CA GLU A 257 -12.04 10.95 16.39
C GLU A 257 -12.24 9.60 17.10
N SER A 258 -13.35 8.92 16.81
CA SER A 258 -13.71 7.62 17.38
C SER A 258 -12.99 6.45 16.71
N LEU A 259 -12.43 6.64 15.51
CA LEU A 259 -11.73 5.59 14.76
C LEU A 259 -10.23 5.62 15.09
N ARG A 260 -9.86 4.86 16.13
CA ARG A 260 -8.47 4.72 16.61
C ARG A 260 -7.73 3.61 15.88
N GLY A 261 -6.40 3.68 15.89
CA GLY A 261 -5.52 2.68 15.28
C GLY A 261 -5.18 2.90 13.81
N PHE A 262 -5.86 3.85 13.15
CA PHE A 262 -5.67 4.18 11.73
C PHE A 262 -4.55 5.21 11.54
N SER A 263 -3.83 5.13 10.41
CA SER A 263 -2.76 6.08 10.04
C SER A 263 -3.24 7.53 10.06
N HIS A 264 -4.28 7.85 9.28
CA HIS A 264 -4.83 9.20 9.16
C HIS A 264 -5.34 9.82 10.48
N ARG A 265 -5.66 9.01 11.50
CA ARG A 265 -6.03 9.52 12.83
C ARG A 265 -4.82 9.60 13.75
N GLU A 266 -4.10 8.49 13.89
CA GLU A 266 -3.04 8.36 14.88
C GLU A 266 -1.78 9.15 14.52
N TRP A 267 -1.44 9.30 13.24
CA TRP A 267 -0.29 10.12 12.85
C TRP A 267 -0.52 11.59 13.22
N GLY A 268 -1.70 12.14 12.94
CA GLY A 268 -2.05 13.51 13.32
C GLY A 268 -2.19 13.72 14.83
N ASP A 269 -2.72 12.74 15.57
CA ASP A 269 -2.85 12.82 17.03
C ASP A 269 -1.51 12.66 17.78
N ASN A 270 -0.54 11.95 17.19
CA ASN A 270 0.71 11.57 17.87
C ASN A 270 1.97 12.26 17.30
N THR A 271 1.83 13.05 16.24
CA THR A 271 2.92 13.80 15.59
C THR A 271 2.40 15.15 15.07
N ASP A 272 3.29 16.00 14.56
CA ASP A 272 2.93 17.31 14.04
C ASP A 272 2.55 17.31 12.55
N THR A 273 2.59 16.15 11.89
CA THR A 273 2.29 16.02 10.45
C THR A 273 0.84 16.37 10.11
N TYR A 274 0.62 16.90 8.91
CA TYR A 274 -0.66 16.89 8.21
C TYR A 274 -0.90 15.48 7.64
N ALA A 275 -1.66 14.67 8.37
CA ALA A 275 -1.92 13.28 8.00
C ALA A 275 -3.14 13.15 7.07
N VAL A 276 -2.94 12.50 5.93
CA VAL A 276 -4.00 12.14 4.98
C VAL A 276 -3.86 10.68 4.54
N LEU A 277 -4.98 10.10 4.12
CA LEU A 277 -5.04 8.80 3.45
C LEU A 277 -5.82 8.98 2.15
N PHE A 278 -5.30 8.42 1.06
CA PHE A 278 -5.96 8.46 -0.25
C PHE A 278 -6.58 7.10 -0.57
N GLU A 279 -7.84 7.10 -1.00
CA GLU A 279 -8.59 5.91 -1.39
C GLU A 279 -8.87 5.90 -2.89
N SER A 280 -8.61 4.77 -3.54
CA SER A 280 -9.08 4.48 -4.90
C SER A 280 -9.91 3.17 -4.94
N PRO A 281 -10.80 3.00 -5.95
CA PRO A 281 -11.69 1.83 -6.01
C PRO A 281 -10.97 0.57 -6.48
N ASN A 282 -10.84 -0.44 -5.61
CA ASN A 282 -10.24 -1.72 -5.96
C ASN A 282 -11.29 -2.80 -6.31
N PRO A 283 -11.45 -3.15 -7.59
CA PRO A 283 -12.41 -4.18 -7.98
C PRO A 283 -12.05 -5.57 -7.43
N ALA A 284 -10.77 -5.85 -7.17
CA ALA A 284 -10.33 -7.13 -6.63
C ALA A 284 -10.65 -7.31 -5.12
N GLN A 285 -11.06 -6.26 -4.41
CA GLN A 285 -11.34 -6.30 -2.97
C GLN A 285 -12.81 -6.60 -2.65
N GLY A 286 -13.75 -6.12 -3.47
CA GLY A 286 -15.18 -6.15 -3.18
C GLY A 286 -15.86 -7.50 -3.35
N ARG A 287 -16.97 -7.71 -2.65
CA ARG A 287 -17.66 -9.02 -2.55
C ARG A 287 -18.58 -9.31 -3.73
N LEU A 288 -18.89 -8.30 -4.55
CA LEU A 288 -19.74 -8.44 -5.73
C LEU A 288 -18.97 -8.80 -7.00
N ARG A 289 -17.63 -8.85 -6.95
CA ARG A 289 -16.78 -9.24 -8.08
C ARG A 289 -17.03 -10.67 -8.54
N GLY A 290 -16.67 -10.95 -9.80
CA GLY A 290 -16.54 -12.29 -10.34
C GLY A 290 -15.25 -12.97 -9.88
N LYS A 291 -14.50 -13.53 -10.82
CA LYS A 291 -13.25 -14.24 -10.53
C LYS A 291 -12.16 -13.23 -10.17
N THR A 292 -11.51 -13.41 -9.01
CA THR A 292 -10.28 -12.69 -8.69
C THR A 292 -9.13 -13.29 -9.48
N ASP A 293 -8.57 -12.56 -10.43
CA ASP A 293 -7.33 -12.92 -11.11
C ASP A 293 -6.50 -11.69 -11.46
N GLU A 294 -5.32 -11.93 -12.02
CA GLU A 294 -4.40 -10.88 -12.46
C GLU A 294 -5.07 -9.89 -13.43
N GLN A 295 -5.97 -10.35 -14.29
CA GLN A 295 -6.67 -9.49 -15.24
C GLN A 295 -7.65 -8.55 -14.52
N LEU A 296 -8.40 -9.04 -13.53
CA LEU A 296 -9.24 -8.16 -12.71
C LEU A 296 -8.42 -7.11 -11.97
N ILE A 297 -7.21 -7.45 -11.52
CA ILE A 297 -6.31 -6.49 -10.89
C ILE A 297 -5.84 -5.44 -11.89
N ILE A 298 -5.43 -5.82 -13.09
CA ILE A 298 -4.80 -4.90 -14.05
C ILE A 298 -5.86 -4.09 -14.81
N ASP A 299 -6.81 -4.77 -15.46
CA ASP A 299 -7.81 -4.14 -16.32
C ASP A 299 -9.00 -3.61 -15.52
N GLY A 300 -9.29 -4.22 -14.36
CA GLY A 300 -10.42 -3.83 -13.54
C GLY A 300 -11.77 -4.02 -14.23
N GLN A 301 -11.88 -4.92 -15.21
CA GLN A 301 -13.14 -5.19 -15.90
C GLN A 301 -13.85 -6.38 -15.27
N ASP A 302 -15.13 -6.19 -14.93
CA ASP A 302 -15.93 -7.25 -14.32
C ASP A 302 -17.43 -7.07 -14.62
N PRO A 303 -18.08 -8.04 -15.30
CA PRO A 303 -19.50 -7.96 -15.63
C PRO A 303 -20.43 -7.92 -14.41
N MET A 304 -20.01 -8.46 -13.26
CA MET A 304 -20.81 -8.44 -12.03
C MET A 304 -20.82 -7.04 -11.43
N TYR A 305 -19.72 -6.28 -11.49
CA TYR A 305 -19.73 -4.88 -11.11
C TYR A 305 -20.53 -3.99 -12.06
N VAL A 306 -20.49 -4.21 -13.37
CA VAL A 306 -21.39 -3.50 -14.32
C VAL A 306 -22.86 -3.74 -13.94
N LYS A 307 -23.20 -5.00 -13.63
CA LYS A 307 -24.54 -5.38 -13.16
C LYS A 307 -24.89 -4.80 -11.78
N ALA A 308 -23.92 -4.67 -10.88
CA ALA A 308 -24.11 -4.06 -9.57
C ALA A 308 -24.33 -2.55 -9.68
N SER A 309 -23.55 -1.87 -10.54
CA SER A 309 -23.65 -0.44 -10.82
C SER A 309 -25.01 -0.07 -11.40
N SER A 310 -25.50 -0.81 -12.41
CA SER A 310 -26.84 -0.61 -12.99
C SER A 310 -28.01 -0.80 -12.00
N ARG A 311 -27.73 -1.33 -10.81
CA ARG A 311 -28.69 -1.54 -9.72
C ARG A 311 -28.46 -0.63 -8.51
N GLY A 312 -27.57 0.37 -8.64
CA GLY A 312 -27.24 1.32 -7.56
C GLY A 312 -26.64 0.64 -6.33
N ARG A 313 -25.83 -0.41 -6.51
CA ARG A 313 -25.19 -1.16 -5.40
C ARG A 313 -23.76 -0.73 -5.11
N LEU A 314 -23.21 0.19 -5.90
CA LEU A 314 -21.85 0.69 -5.80
C LEU A 314 -21.88 2.18 -5.45
N TYR A 315 -20.80 2.65 -4.80
CA TYR A 315 -20.60 4.07 -4.50
C TYR A 315 -19.75 4.78 -5.55
N VAL A 316 -19.18 4.03 -6.49
CA VAL A 316 -18.50 4.55 -7.67
C VAL A 316 -19.20 4.08 -8.95
N PRO A 317 -19.22 4.93 -10.00
CA PRO A 317 -19.60 4.48 -11.34
C PRO A 317 -18.72 3.31 -11.78
N TYR A 318 -19.31 2.32 -12.42
CA TYR A 318 -18.59 1.17 -12.95
C TYR A 318 -19.17 0.79 -14.31
N THR A 319 -18.39 1.05 -15.36
CA THR A 319 -18.76 0.82 -16.76
C THR A 319 -18.07 -0.44 -17.31
N GLU A 320 -18.33 -0.78 -18.57
CA GLU A 320 -17.63 -1.88 -19.25
C GLU A 320 -16.13 -1.64 -19.40
N GLU A 321 -15.69 -0.38 -19.36
CA GLU A 321 -14.27 0.01 -19.37
C GLU A 321 -13.55 -0.41 -18.08
N GLY A 322 -14.31 -0.64 -17.01
CA GLY A 322 -13.81 -1.11 -15.74
C GLY A 322 -13.14 -0.02 -14.90
N THR A 323 -12.31 -0.47 -13.96
CA THR A 323 -11.53 0.39 -13.05
C THR A 323 -10.05 -0.01 -13.11
N PRO A 324 -9.33 0.34 -14.20
CA PRO A 324 -7.98 -0.19 -14.44
C PRO A 324 -6.96 0.25 -13.38
N LEU A 325 -5.94 -0.59 -13.15
CA LEU A 325 -4.81 -0.27 -12.26
C LEU A 325 -4.14 1.05 -12.64
N ALA A 326 -3.95 1.30 -13.94
CA ALA A 326 -3.38 2.54 -14.47
C ALA A 326 -4.14 3.79 -14.00
N MET A 327 -5.47 3.73 -14.00
CA MET A 327 -6.32 4.82 -13.55
C MET A 327 -6.21 5.05 -12.03
N ARG A 328 -6.20 3.96 -11.25
CA ARG A 328 -6.09 4.01 -9.79
C ARG A 328 -4.72 4.54 -9.33
N VAL A 329 -3.64 4.05 -9.95
CA VAL A 329 -2.27 4.55 -9.74
C VAL A 329 -2.16 6.01 -10.18
N GLY A 330 -2.71 6.36 -11.35
CA GLY A 330 -2.82 7.73 -11.84
C GLY A 330 -3.45 8.66 -10.81
N ARG A 331 -4.58 8.26 -10.22
CA ARG A 331 -5.25 9.03 -9.17
C ARG A 331 -4.35 9.23 -7.96
N HIS A 332 -3.67 8.21 -7.47
CA HIS A 332 -2.75 8.36 -6.33
C HIS A 332 -1.57 9.30 -6.65
N ILE A 333 -0.92 9.15 -7.81
CA ILE A 333 0.21 10.00 -8.21
C ILE A 333 -0.23 11.46 -8.39
N ALA A 334 -1.37 11.69 -9.05
CA ALA A 334 -1.95 13.02 -9.18
C ALA A 334 -2.24 13.64 -7.80
N SER A 335 -2.85 12.87 -6.89
CA SER A 335 -3.14 13.33 -5.53
C SER A 335 -1.89 13.69 -4.73
N ILE A 336 -0.80 12.92 -4.87
CA ILE A 336 0.49 13.24 -4.24
C ILE A 336 1.05 14.57 -4.78
N ALA A 337 1.05 14.75 -6.10
CA ALA A 337 1.56 15.97 -6.74
C ALA A 337 0.71 17.21 -6.36
N ALA A 338 -0.61 17.07 -6.35
CA ALA A 338 -1.52 18.13 -5.94
C ALA A 338 -1.38 18.48 -4.46
N LEU A 339 -1.16 17.49 -3.59
CA LEU A 339 -0.93 17.71 -2.16
C LEU A 339 0.40 18.45 -1.91
N ALA A 340 1.46 18.09 -2.62
CA ALA A 340 2.75 18.78 -2.55
C ALA A 340 2.63 20.24 -3.01
N THR A 341 1.92 20.47 -4.12
CA THR A 341 1.60 21.81 -4.64
C THR A 341 0.80 22.63 -3.61
N SER A 342 -0.27 22.05 -3.07
CA SER A 342 -1.14 22.70 -2.08
C SER A 342 -0.40 23.03 -0.79
N HIS A 343 0.47 22.13 -0.31
CA HIS A 343 1.31 22.39 0.85
C HIS A 343 2.27 23.55 0.59
N THR A 344 2.91 23.58 -0.58
CA THR A 344 3.81 24.67 -0.98
C THR A 344 3.09 26.01 -1.06
N MET A 345 1.84 26.03 -1.53
CA MET A 345 1.02 27.26 -1.54
C MET A 345 0.72 27.78 -0.13
N LEU A 346 0.44 26.89 0.82
CA LEU A 346 0.13 27.26 2.21
C LEU A 346 1.37 27.59 3.04
N ALA A 347 2.50 26.93 2.77
CA ALA A 347 3.75 27.11 3.48
C ALA A 347 4.95 27.20 2.50
N PRO A 348 5.13 28.34 1.80
CA PRO A 348 6.19 28.49 0.79
C PRO A 348 7.61 28.26 1.33
N ASP A 349 7.87 28.67 2.58
CA ASP A 349 9.16 28.45 3.26
C ASP A 349 9.43 26.96 3.56
N ARG A 350 8.38 26.13 3.51
CA ARG A 350 8.41 24.67 3.62
C ARG A 350 7.92 24.02 2.33
N GLY A 351 8.22 24.62 1.18
CA GLY A 351 7.83 24.11 -0.13
C GLY A 351 8.29 22.67 -0.37
N ILE A 352 7.47 21.93 -1.13
CA ILE A 352 7.72 20.57 -1.60
C ILE A 352 7.42 20.59 -3.10
N VAL A 353 8.47 20.67 -3.92
CA VAL A 353 8.36 20.78 -5.38
C VAL A 353 8.91 19.50 -5.99
N LEU A 354 8.05 18.77 -6.70
CA LEU A 354 8.34 17.45 -7.27
C LEU A 354 8.28 17.52 -8.79
N SER A 355 9.27 16.94 -9.46
CA SER A 355 9.26 16.69 -10.89
C SER A 355 9.56 15.21 -11.20
N GLY A 356 9.55 14.86 -12.49
CA GLY A 356 9.78 13.48 -12.97
C GLY A 356 8.57 12.54 -12.86
N LEU A 357 7.49 12.95 -12.19
CA LEU A 357 6.28 12.12 -12.06
C LEU A 357 5.43 12.15 -13.33
N PRO A 358 4.87 11.01 -13.77
CA PRO A 358 3.91 11.00 -14.86
C PRO A 358 2.59 11.65 -14.44
N THR A 359 1.94 12.30 -15.40
CA THR A 359 0.59 12.84 -15.23
C THR A 359 -0.46 11.71 -15.19
N TYR A 360 -1.67 12.05 -14.74
CA TYR A 360 -2.82 11.12 -14.74
C TYR A 360 -3.07 10.53 -16.13
N ASP A 361 -3.16 11.39 -17.15
CA ASP A 361 -3.45 10.98 -18.53
C ASP A 361 -2.33 10.12 -19.13
N GLU A 362 -1.07 10.44 -18.81
CA GLU A 362 0.10 9.64 -19.20
C GLU A 362 0.10 8.25 -18.56
N LEU A 363 -0.32 8.12 -17.30
CA LEU A 363 -0.47 6.82 -16.64
C LEU A 363 -1.62 6.01 -17.24
N VAL A 364 -2.78 6.63 -17.46
CA VAL A 364 -3.94 5.98 -18.08
C VAL A 364 -3.62 5.52 -19.50
N SER A 365 -2.87 6.30 -20.26
CA SER A 365 -2.57 6.00 -21.67
C SER A 365 -1.43 5.01 -21.84
N ASN A 366 -0.33 5.16 -21.09
CA ASN A 366 0.87 4.33 -21.26
C ASN A 366 0.86 3.08 -20.39
N GLY A 367 -0.01 3.03 -19.37
CA GLY A 367 -0.03 1.98 -18.36
C GLY A 367 1.05 2.15 -17.30
N VAL A 368 0.85 1.52 -16.14
CA VAL A 368 1.75 1.64 -14.98
C VAL A 368 3.16 1.15 -15.28
N GLY A 369 3.28 0.03 -16.01
CA GLY A 369 4.57 -0.59 -16.30
C GLY A 369 5.50 0.27 -17.16
N ALA A 370 4.99 1.28 -17.87
CA ALA A 370 5.81 2.25 -18.61
C ALA A 370 6.76 3.06 -17.70
N TYR A 371 6.42 3.17 -16.42
CA TYR A 371 7.14 3.95 -15.41
C TYR A 371 7.83 3.08 -14.37
N LEU A 372 7.94 1.77 -14.62
CA LEU A 372 8.62 0.84 -13.73
C LEU A 372 9.76 0.15 -14.47
N SER A 373 10.83 -0.14 -13.74
CA SER A 373 11.92 -0.97 -14.20
C SER A 373 11.48 -2.44 -14.25
N PRO A 374 12.03 -3.26 -15.17
CA PRO A 374 11.78 -4.69 -15.17
C PRO A 374 12.32 -5.34 -13.89
N GLY A 375 11.71 -6.45 -13.45
CA GLY A 375 12.19 -7.21 -12.30
C GLY A 375 13.51 -7.94 -12.57
N GLU A 376 14.19 -8.39 -11.51
CA GLU A 376 15.34 -9.27 -11.63
C GLU A 376 14.84 -10.67 -12.04
N ARG A 377 15.47 -11.27 -13.05
CA ARG A 377 15.04 -12.55 -13.64
C ARG A 377 15.28 -13.75 -12.76
#